data_AF-A0A081RCZ3-F1
#
_entry.id   AF-A0A081RCZ3-F1
#
_cell.length_a   1.000
_cell.length_b   1.000
_cell.length_c   1.000
_cell.angle_alpha   90.00
_cell.angle_beta   90.00
_cell.angle_gamma   90.00
#
_symmetry.space_group_name_H-M   'P 1'
#
loop_
_entity.id
_entity.type
_entity.pdbx_description
1 polymer ?
#
loop_
_entity_poly.entity_id
_entity_poly.type
_entity_poly.pdbx_seq_one_letter_code
_entity_poly.pdbx_strand_id
1 'polypeptide(L)' 'MTPFIDHSAAALALLNQGERLTRKAGSFLGQLAVDPTPMTAAQAEWLAKLLDRAGLPPVAGGEHD' A
#
# COMPACT_ATOMS: atom_id res chain seq x y z
N MET A 1 -8.07 0.21 -14.16
CA MET A 1 -7.53 -0.83 -13.26
C MET A 1 -8.49 -0.97 -12.09
N THR A 2 -8.81 -2.20 -11.70
CA THR A 2 -9.70 -2.44 -10.56
C THR A 2 -8.94 -2.11 -9.26
N PRO A 3 -9.50 -1.29 -8.35
CA PRO A 3 -8.82 -0.94 -7.11
C PRO A 3 -8.63 -2.18 -6.21
N PHE A 4 -7.64 -2.13 -5.33
CA PHE A 4 -7.50 -3.13 -4.27
C PHE A 4 -8.64 -3.02 -3.26
N ILE A 5 -9.11 -4.15 -2.77
CA ILE A 5 -10.20 -4.22 -1.79
C ILE A 5 -9.75 -3.64 -0.44
N ASP A 6 -8.50 -3.89 -0.06
CA ASP A 6 -7.94 -3.47 1.22
C ASP A 6 -6.42 -3.19 1.12
N HIS A 7 -5.88 -2.63 2.21
CA HIS A 7 -4.47 -2.24 2.30
C HIS A 7 -3.50 -3.44 2.35
N SER A 8 -3.94 -4.60 2.84
CA SER A 8 -3.10 -5.80 2.89
C SER A 8 -2.85 -6.33 1.48
N ALA A 9 -3.90 -6.41 0.65
CA ALA A 9 -3.77 -6.81 -0.76
C ALA A 9 -2.85 -5.88 -1.55
N ALA A 10 -2.97 -4.56 -1.34
CA ALA A 10 -2.09 -3.56 -1.96
C ALA A 10 -0.64 -3.70 -1.50
N ALA A 11 -0.40 -3.91 -0.20
CA ALA A 11 0.94 -4.08 0.34
C ALA A 11 1.60 -5.37 -0.18
N LEU A 12 0.86 -6.48 -0.26
CA LEU A 12 1.34 -7.74 -0.84
C LEU A 12 1.68 -7.59 -2.32
N ALA A 13 0.91 -6.83 -3.10
CA ALA A 13 1.23 -6.57 -4.49
C ALA A 13 2.59 -5.85 -4.62
N LEU A 14 2.84 -4.82 -3.81
CA LEU A 14 4.11 -4.08 -3.77
C LEU A 14 5.28 -4.96 -3.33
N LEU A 15 5.11 -5.79 -2.29
CA LEU A 15 6.14 -6.71 -1.81
C LEU A 15 6.54 -7.75 -2.88
N ASN A 16 5.61 -8.14 -3.74
CA ASN A 16 5.82 -9.16 -4.77
C ASN A 16 6.29 -8.60 -6.12
N GLN A 17 6.43 -7.27 -6.30
CA GLN A 17 6.93 -6.68 -7.56
C GLN A 17 8.40 -7.03 -7.87
N GLY A 18 9.17 -7.51 -6.89
CA GLY A 18 10.58 -7.83 -7.07
C GLY A 18 11.50 -6.61 -7.15
N GLU A 19 10.97 -5.39 -7.01
CA GLU A 19 11.78 -4.19 -6.87
C GLU A 19 12.51 -4.13 -5.52
N ARG A 20 13.68 -3.49 -5.51
CA ARG A 20 14.43 -3.27 -4.27
C ARG A 20 13.74 -2.21 -3.40
N LEU A 21 13.04 -2.67 -2.37
CA LEU A 21 12.47 -1.80 -1.36
C LEU A 21 13.55 -1.23 -0.43
N THR A 22 13.35 0.02 -0.01
CA THR A 22 14.10 0.55 1.14
C THR A 22 13.68 -0.17 2.42
N ARG A 23 14.53 -0.18 3.45
CA ARG A 23 14.18 -0.78 4.76
C ARG A 23 12.87 -0.22 5.32
N LYS A 24 12.67 1.10 5.22
CA LYS A 24 11.44 1.78 5.68
C LYS A 24 10.21 1.27 4.92
N ALA A 25 10.28 1.22 3.58
CA ALA A 25 9.16 0.74 2.77
C ALA A 25 8.85 -0.73 3.04
N GLY A 26 9.87 -1.59 3.10
CA GLY A 26 9.68 -3.02 3.41
C GLY A 26 9.05 -3.26 4.78
N SER A 27 9.51 -2.57 5.83
CA SER A 27 8.91 -2.70 7.16
C SER A 27 7.45 -2.25 7.21
N PHE A 28 7.14 -1.12 6.57
CA PHE A 28 5.77 -0.61 6.51
C PHE A 28 4.82 -1.54 5.76
N LEU A 29 5.22 -1.98 4.56
CA LEU A 29 4.40 -2.88 3.73
C LEU A 29 4.24 -4.25 4.40
N GLY A 30 5.30 -4.76 5.04
CA GLY A 30 5.25 -6.00 5.80
C GLY A 30 4.26 -5.92 6.96
N GLN A 31 4.20 -4.78 7.67
CA GLN A 31 3.19 -4.56 8.71
C GLN A 31 1.78 -4.50 8.11
N LEU A 32 1.55 -3.67 7.08
CA LEU A 32 0.23 -3.55 6.44
C LEU A 32 -0.30 -4.88 5.90
N ALA A 33 0.58 -5.78 5.47
CA ALA A 33 0.17 -7.09 4.98
C ALA A 33 -0.46 -7.99 6.06
N VAL A 34 -0.10 -7.80 7.34
CA VAL A 34 -0.45 -8.73 8.43
C VAL A 34 -1.20 -8.09 9.62
N ASP A 35 -1.13 -6.76 9.75
CA ASP A 35 -1.76 -6.00 10.83
C ASP A 35 -3.08 -5.40 10.34
N PRO A 36 -4.25 -5.82 10.87
CA PRO A 36 -5.55 -5.34 10.43
C PRO A 36 -5.91 -3.95 11.00
N THR A 37 -5.01 -3.33 11.77
CA THR A 37 -5.24 -2.00 12.34
C THR A 37 -5.51 -0.99 11.23
N PRO A 38 -6.60 -0.18 11.32
CA PRO A 38 -6.88 0.85 10.33
C PRO A 38 -5.70 1.81 10.14
N MET A 39 -5.43 2.18 8.90
CA MET A 39 -4.38 3.13 8.57
C MET A 39 -4.72 4.53 9.08
N THR A 40 -3.71 5.23 9.58
CA THR A 40 -3.77 6.69 9.71
C THR A 40 -3.79 7.36 8.33
N ALA A 41 -4.28 8.59 8.24
CA ALA A 41 -4.30 9.35 6.98
C ALA A 41 -2.89 9.48 6.35
N ALA A 42 -1.86 9.69 7.16
CA ALA A 42 -0.48 9.76 6.68
C ALA A 42 0.03 8.43 6.10
N GLN A 43 -0.40 7.29 6.65
CA GLN A 43 -0.07 5.98 6.11
C GLN A 43 -0.82 5.70 4.80
N ALA A 44 -2.10 6.08 4.71
CA ALA A 44 -2.89 5.97 3.48
C ALA A 44 -2.28 6.78 2.34
N GLU A 45 -1.94 8.05 2.59
CA GLU A 45 -1.24 8.92 1.64
C GLU A 45 0.11 8.35 1.20
N TRP A 46 0.86 7.76 2.13
CA TRP A 46 2.14 7.18 1.78
C TRP A 46 1.98 5.90 0.96
N LEU A 47 1.02 5.04 1.28
CA LEU A 47 0.68 3.86 0.48
C LEU A 47 0.26 4.26 -0.94
N ALA A 48 -0.58 5.28 -1.09
CA ALA A 48 -0.99 5.78 -2.40
C ALA A 48 0.21 6.20 -3.27
N LYS A 49 1.19 6.91 -2.69
CA LYS A 49 2.44 7.28 -3.39
C LYS A 49 3.28 6.08 -3.81
N LEU A 50 3.29 5.01 -3.01
CA LEU A 50 4.01 3.77 -3.37
C LEU A 50 3.32 3.05 -4.52
N LEU A 51 1.98 2.99 -4.50
CA LEU A 51 1.17 2.37 -5.55
C LEU A 51 1.31 3.13 -6.87
N ASP A 52 1.19 4.46 -6.85
CA ASP A 52 1.37 5.33 -8.01
C ASP A 52 2.76 5.14 -8.65
N ARG A 53 3.82 5.17 -7.82
CA ARG A 53 5.19 4.93 -8.29
C ARG A 53 5.37 3.55 -8.93
N ALA A 54 4.69 2.53 -8.42
CA ALA A 54 4.75 1.16 -8.96
C ALA A 54 3.76 0.92 -10.11
N GLY A 55 2.97 1.92 -10.51
CA GLY A 55 1.93 1.78 -11.53
C GLY A 55 0.82 0.81 -11.12
N LEU A 56 0.56 0.65 -9.82
CA LEU A 56 -0.44 -0.26 -9.28
C LEU A 56 -1.78 0.46 -9.02
N PRO A 57 -2.92 -0.27 -8.99
CA PRO A 57 -4.22 0.31 -8.68
C PRO A 57 -4.25 0.93 -7.27
N PRO A 58 -5.09 1.95 -7.00
CA PRO A 58 -5.29 2.48 -5.65
C PRO A 58 -6.08 1.49 -4.77
N VAL A 59 -6.11 1.74 -3.46
CA VAL A 59 -7.03 1.04 -2.53
C VAL A 59 -8.42 1.69 -2.62
N ALA A 60 -9.47 0.87 -2.63
CA ALA A 60 -10.86 1.35 -2.67
C ALA A 60 -11.18 2.20 -1.43
N GLY A 61 -11.87 3.34 -1.64
CA GLY A 61 -12.27 4.25 -0.56
C GLY A 61 -11.20 5.22 -0.06
N GLY A 62 -10.09 5.37 -0.80
CA GLY A 62 -9.01 6.33 -0.51
C GLY A 62 -9.19 7.72 -1.16
N GLU A 63 -10.37 8.04 -1.66
CA GLU A 63 -10.69 9.40 -2.11
C GLU A 63 -10.87 10.27 -0.85
N HIS A 64 -9.83 11.03 -0.51
CA HIS A 64 -10.00 12.22 0.33
C HIS A 64 -11.02 13.14 -0.37
N ASP A 65 -12.20 13.31 0.24
CA ASP A 65 -13.01 14.51 0.07
C ASP A 65 -12.32 15.69 0.76
#